data_AF-A0A5D3KJA8-F1
#
_entry.id   AF-A0A5D3KJA8-F1
#
_cell.length_a   1.000
_cell.length_b   1.000
_cell.length_c   1.000
_cell.angle_alpha   90.00
_cell.angle_beta   90.00
_cell.angle_gamma   90.00
#
_symmetry.space_group_name_H-M   'P 1'
#
loop_
_entity.id
_entity.type
_entity.pdbx_description
1 polymer ?
#
loop_
_entity_poly.entity_id
_entity_poly.type
_entity_poly.pdbx_seq_one_letter_code
_entity_poly.pdbx_strand_id
1 'polypeptide(L)'
;MFKFLQYRARAAAYGELARSSSGKDDTRKFEKLQDSLASRADNEQVLAENYVDAVNAGEAERSRGAALAAEEERVLRCLGAAIIMQWNSLPTTLQREIFDTAGSVGTLLETAALRGQLARFLHKHKHDVSPHKV
;
A
#
# COMPACT_ATOMS: atom_id res chain seq x y z
N MET A 1 10.38 19.63 9.06
CA MET A 1 9.11 20.32 9.34
C MET A 1 9.12 21.63 8.58
N PHE A 2 8.12 21.86 7.74
CA PHE A 2 8.00 23.05 6.90
C PHE A 2 7.80 24.31 7.77
N LYS A 3 8.44 25.42 7.41
CA LYS A 3 8.50 26.67 8.18
C LYS A 3 7.83 27.86 7.47
N PHE A 4 6.95 27.61 6.51
CA PHE A 4 6.28 28.67 5.73
C PHE A 4 5.55 29.69 6.61
N LEU A 5 4.95 29.27 7.73
CA LEU A 5 4.33 30.18 8.72
C LEU A 5 5.37 31.12 9.37
N GLN A 6 6.56 30.62 9.69
CA GLN A 6 7.64 31.43 10.26
C GLN A 6 8.20 32.41 9.23
N TYR A 7 8.30 32.00 7.96
CA TYR A 7 8.70 32.88 6.87
C TYR A 7 7.68 33.99 6.60
N ARG A 8 6.37 33.68 6.63
CA ARG A 8 5.32 34.71 6.57
C ARG A 8 5.36 35.67 7.74
N ALA A 9 5.54 35.15 8.97
CA ALA A 9 5.65 36.00 10.15
C ALA A 9 6.85 36.96 10.07
N ARG A 10 8.00 36.48 9.58
CA ARG A 10 9.18 37.32 9.38
C ARG A 10 8.99 38.32 8.23
N ALA A 11 8.34 37.94 7.14
CA ALA A 11 8.03 38.85 6.03
C ALA A 11 7.14 40.00 6.51
N ALA A 12 6.11 39.70 7.31
CA ALA A 12 5.25 40.73 7.92
C ALA A 12 6.05 41.68 8.84
N ALA A 13 6.95 41.15 9.67
CA ALA A 13 7.80 41.97 10.53
C ALA A 13 8.71 42.92 9.74
N TYR A 14 9.29 42.47 8.62
CA TYR A 14 10.10 43.34 7.75
C TYR A 14 9.24 44.37 7.01
N GLY A 15 8.00 44.04 6.65
CA GLY A 15 7.06 45.02 6.09
C GLY A 15 6.73 46.16 7.06
N GLU A 16 6.56 45.86 8.35
CA GLU A 16 6.36 46.91 9.38
C GLU A 16 7.65 47.73 9.64
N LEU A 17 8.84 47.12 9.56
CA LEU A 17 10.12 47.82 9.64
C LEU A 17 10.34 48.76 8.44
N ALA A 18 9.96 48.34 7.23
CA ALA A 18 10.03 49.17 6.03
C ALA A 18 9.15 50.43 6.17
N ARG A 19 7.94 50.28 6.74
CA ARG A 19 6.99 51.40 6.97
C ARG A 19 7.45 52.39 8.04
N SER A 20 8.20 51.92 9.03
CA SER A 20 8.69 52.74 10.15
C SER A 20 10.08 53.34 9.92
N SER A 21 10.78 52.94 8.86
CA SER A 21 12.12 53.43 8.52
C SER A 21 12.08 54.85 7.92
N SER A 22 12.95 55.73 8.42
CA SER A 22 13.14 57.10 7.91
C SER A 22 14.11 57.18 6.72
N GLY A 23 14.96 56.15 6.55
CA GLY A 23 16.01 56.09 5.52
C GLY A 23 15.58 55.32 4.28
N LYS A 24 15.64 55.97 3.10
CA LYS A 24 15.23 55.40 1.80
C LYS A 24 16.00 54.13 1.41
N ASP A 25 17.27 54.03 1.83
CA ASP A 25 18.12 52.86 1.57
C ASP A 25 17.76 51.66 2.46
N ASP A 26 17.37 51.92 3.71
CA ASP A 26 16.97 50.88 4.66
C ASP A 26 15.56 50.36 4.37
N THR A 27 14.64 51.22 3.95
CA THR A 27 13.32 50.81 3.45
C THR A 27 13.45 49.81 2.30
N ARG A 28 14.31 50.07 1.31
CA ARG A 28 14.58 49.14 0.20
C ARG A 28 15.16 47.80 0.65
N LYS A 29 16.04 47.80 1.65
CA LYS A 29 16.60 46.55 2.21
C LYS A 29 15.52 45.72 2.89
N PHE A 30 14.66 46.36 3.67
CA PHE A 30 13.56 45.67 4.36
C PHE A 30 12.51 45.14 3.38
N GLU A 31 12.15 45.90 2.35
CA GLU A 31 11.27 45.43 1.25
C GLU A 31 11.86 44.19 0.57
N LYS A 32 13.15 44.22 0.21
CA LYS A 32 13.82 43.07 -0.40
C LYS A 32 13.82 41.83 0.50
N LEU A 33 13.98 42.02 1.82
CA LEU A 33 13.92 40.93 2.80
C LEU A 33 12.50 40.38 2.95
N GLN A 34 11.50 41.25 2.98
CA GLN A 34 10.08 40.88 2.97
C GLN A 34 9.76 40.02 1.75
N ASP A 35 10.10 40.48 0.54
CA ASP A 35 9.80 39.77 -0.71
C ASP A 35 10.48 38.39 -0.77
N SER A 36 11.75 38.33 -0.35
CA SER A 36 12.50 37.07 -0.28
C SER A 36 11.87 36.07 0.69
N LEU A 37 11.43 36.53 1.86
CA LEU A 37 10.78 35.69 2.85
C LEU A 37 9.37 35.27 2.44
N ALA A 38 8.61 36.15 1.77
CA ALA A 38 7.31 35.82 1.20
C ALA A 38 7.45 34.72 0.13
N SER A 39 8.37 34.90 -0.82
CA SER A 39 8.67 33.89 -1.85
C SER A 39 9.12 32.56 -1.23
N ARG A 40 9.95 32.60 -0.17
CA ARG A 40 10.38 31.39 0.54
C ARG A 40 9.22 30.69 1.25
N ALA A 41 8.28 31.45 1.82
CA ALA A 41 7.09 30.89 2.44
C ALA A 41 6.19 30.19 1.40
N ASP A 42 5.95 30.83 0.26
CA ASP A 42 5.08 30.29 -0.77
C ASP A 42 5.69 29.02 -1.41
N ASN A 43 7.00 29.04 -1.71
CA ASN A 43 7.70 27.86 -2.21
C ASN A 43 7.63 26.68 -1.23
N GLU A 44 7.80 26.95 0.07
CA GLU A 44 7.76 25.91 1.09
C GLU A 44 6.34 25.42 1.37
N GLN A 45 5.33 26.28 1.24
CA GLN A 45 3.92 25.89 1.31
C GLN A 45 3.58 24.93 0.16
N VAL A 46 3.94 25.28 -1.08
CA VAL A 46 3.73 24.41 -2.25
C VAL A 46 4.46 23.07 -2.08
N LEU A 47 5.67 23.07 -1.53
CA LEU A 47 6.41 21.83 -1.24
C LEU A 47 5.71 20.98 -0.17
N ALA A 48 5.09 21.61 0.84
CA ALA A 48 4.34 20.91 1.87
C ALA A 48 3.06 20.27 1.32
N GLU A 49 2.32 21.00 0.49
CA GLU A 49 1.11 20.51 -0.18
C GLU A 49 1.44 19.32 -1.09
N ASN A 50 2.45 19.46 -1.96
CA ASN A 50 2.90 18.38 -2.84
C ASN A 50 3.39 17.14 -2.07
N TYR A 51 4.02 17.33 -0.91
CA TYR A 51 4.44 16.22 -0.05
C TYR A 51 3.24 15.44 0.49
N VAL A 52 2.21 16.15 0.97
CA VAL A 52 0.96 15.54 1.46
C VAL A 52 0.27 14.76 0.34
N ASP A 53 0.17 15.34 -0.86
CA ASP A 53 -0.44 14.68 -2.02
C ASP A 53 0.35 13.42 -2.44
N ALA A 54 1.68 13.48 -2.45
CA ALA A 54 2.52 12.34 -2.78
C ALA A 54 2.39 11.20 -1.76
N VAL A 55 2.30 11.53 -0.46
CA VAL A 55 2.09 10.53 0.60
C VAL A 55 0.70 9.89 0.46
N ASN A 56 -0.35 10.70 0.30
CA ASN A 56 -1.73 10.22 0.14
C ASN A 56 -1.89 9.34 -1.10
N ALA A 57 -1.25 9.70 -2.23
CA ALA A 57 -1.27 8.90 -3.43
C ALA A 57 -0.61 7.53 -3.22
N GLY A 58 0.53 7.49 -2.52
CA GLY A 58 1.20 6.24 -2.17
C GLY A 58 0.39 5.37 -1.20
N GLU A 59 -0.33 5.97 -0.26
CA GLU A 59 -1.24 5.24 0.64
C GLU A 59 -2.44 4.67 -0.12
N ALA A 60 -3.07 5.46 -0.99
CA ALA A 60 -4.20 5.00 -1.81
C ALA A 60 -3.82 3.84 -2.73
N GLU A 61 -2.63 3.88 -3.34
CA GLU A 61 -2.12 2.80 -4.17
C GLU A 61 -1.90 1.51 -3.36
N ARG A 62 -1.28 1.62 -2.18
CA ARG A 62 -1.09 0.47 -1.27
C ARG A 62 -2.40 -0.12 -0.81
N SER A 63 -3.37 0.71 -0.41
CA SER A 63 -4.71 0.26 -0.03
C SER A 63 -5.43 -0.44 -1.16
N ARG A 64 -5.32 0.09 -2.40
CA ARG A 64 -5.86 -0.56 -3.60
C ARG A 64 -5.21 -1.90 -3.86
N GLY A 65 -3.88 -1.99 -3.77
CA GLY A 65 -3.15 -3.23 -3.92
C GLY A 65 -3.56 -4.28 -2.87
N ALA A 66 -3.71 -3.86 -1.61
CA ALA A 66 -4.17 -4.73 -0.53
C ALA A 66 -5.61 -5.21 -0.74
N ALA A 67 -6.50 -4.34 -1.23
CA ALA A 67 -7.88 -4.71 -1.55
C ALA A 67 -7.96 -5.73 -2.70
N LEU A 68 -7.17 -5.53 -3.77
CA LEU A 68 -7.07 -6.48 -4.87
C LEU A 68 -6.54 -7.84 -4.39
N ALA A 69 -5.48 -7.85 -3.58
CA ALA A 69 -4.95 -9.10 -3.02
C ALA A 69 -5.99 -9.84 -2.14
N ALA A 70 -6.78 -9.11 -1.35
CA ALA A 70 -7.84 -9.69 -0.53
C ALA A 70 -9.00 -10.25 -1.37
N GLU A 71 -9.35 -9.57 -2.47
CA GLU A 71 -10.35 -10.04 -3.43
C GLU A 71 -9.86 -11.32 -4.14
N GLU A 72 -8.64 -11.32 -4.64
CA GLU A 72 -8.01 -12.48 -5.27
C GLU A 72 -7.92 -13.66 -4.30
N GLU A 73 -7.51 -13.43 -3.04
CA GLU A 73 -7.49 -14.46 -2.01
C GLU A 73 -8.89 -15.02 -1.74
N ARG A 74 -9.93 -14.17 -1.73
CA ARG A 74 -11.32 -14.62 -1.57
C ARG A 74 -11.75 -15.50 -2.74
N VAL A 75 -11.47 -15.09 -3.98
CA VAL A 75 -11.82 -15.86 -5.18
C VAL A 75 -11.11 -17.22 -5.16
N LEU A 76 -9.79 -17.24 -4.91
CA LEU A 76 -9.01 -18.47 -4.83
C LEU A 76 -9.48 -19.39 -3.70
N ARG A 77 -9.85 -18.83 -2.54
CA ARG A 77 -10.41 -19.60 -1.43
C ARG A 77 -11.74 -20.26 -1.80
N CYS A 78 -12.64 -19.52 -2.46
CA CYS A 78 -13.93 -20.07 -2.92
C CYS A 78 -13.74 -21.17 -3.97
N LEU A 79 -12.89 -20.94 -4.97
CA LEU A 79 -12.57 -21.94 -6.00
C LEU A 79 -11.91 -23.19 -5.41
N GLY A 80 -10.91 -22.99 -4.54
CA GLY A 80 -10.21 -24.07 -3.85
C GLY A 80 -11.17 -24.93 -3.01
N ALA A 81 -12.07 -24.29 -2.24
CA ALA A 81 -13.08 -25.00 -1.47
C ALA A 81 -14.00 -25.85 -2.36
N ALA A 82 -14.46 -25.31 -3.50
CA ALA A 82 -15.30 -26.04 -4.44
C ALA A 82 -14.59 -27.27 -5.05
N ILE A 83 -13.29 -27.15 -5.34
CA ILE A 83 -12.46 -28.27 -5.82
C ILE A 83 -12.29 -29.33 -4.73
N ILE A 84 -11.98 -28.92 -3.49
CA ILE A 84 -11.81 -29.83 -2.35
C ILE A 84 -13.10 -30.62 -2.08
N MET A 85 -14.26 -29.95 -2.12
CA MET A 85 -15.56 -30.61 -1.94
C MET A 85 -15.85 -31.67 -3.01
N GLN A 86 -15.35 -31.45 -4.23
CA GLN A 86 -15.54 -32.37 -5.35
C GLN A 86 -14.38 -33.36 -5.53
N TRP A 87 -13.38 -33.32 -4.64
CA TRP A 87 -12.08 -33.98 -4.84
C TRP A 87 -12.20 -35.46 -5.20
N ASN A 88 -13.07 -36.20 -4.53
CA ASN A 88 -13.29 -37.63 -4.78
C ASN A 88 -14.03 -37.94 -6.08
N SER A 89 -14.79 -36.99 -6.61
CA SER A 89 -15.51 -37.11 -7.87
C SER A 89 -14.64 -36.78 -9.08
N LEU A 90 -13.47 -36.20 -8.87
CA LEU A 90 -12.52 -35.88 -9.93
C LEU A 90 -11.78 -37.15 -10.40
N PRO A 91 -11.49 -37.28 -11.70
CA PRO A 91 -10.61 -38.33 -12.21
C PRO A 91 -9.24 -38.30 -11.53
N THR A 92 -8.65 -39.47 -11.25
CA THR A 92 -7.35 -39.57 -10.55
C THR A 92 -6.21 -38.87 -11.29
N THR A 93 -6.26 -38.79 -12.62
CA THR A 93 -5.31 -38.03 -13.43
C THR A 93 -5.36 -36.54 -13.08
N LEU A 94 -6.57 -35.98 -12.95
CA LEU A 94 -6.78 -34.57 -12.63
C LEU A 94 -6.44 -34.26 -11.17
N GLN A 95 -6.76 -35.16 -10.24
CA GLN A 95 -6.33 -35.02 -8.83
C GLN A 95 -4.80 -34.92 -8.72
N ARG A 96 -4.07 -35.75 -9.47
CA ARG A 96 -2.61 -35.74 -9.48
C ARG A 96 -2.04 -34.44 -10.05
N GLU A 97 -2.56 -34.00 -11.19
CA GLU A 97 -2.12 -32.77 -11.84
C GLU A 97 -2.36 -31.53 -10.97
N ILE A 98 -3.54 -31.43 -10.33
CA ILE A 98 -3.85 -30.34 -9.40
C ILE A 98 -2.92 -30.39 -8.18
N PHE A 99 -2.66 -31.58 -7.63
CA PHE A 99 -1.76 -31.75 -6.49
C PHE A 99 -0.31 -31.36 -6.83
N ASP A 100 0.20 -31.80 -7.97
CA ASP A 100 1.56 -31.50 -8.41
C ASP A 100 1.75 -30.00 -8.69
N THR A 101 0.76 -29.39 -9.35
CA THR A 101 0.71 -27.95 -9.60
C THR A 101 0.67 -27.17 -8.28
N ALA A 102 -0.24 -27.50 -7.36
CA ALA A 102 -0.32 -26.86 -6.04
C ALA A 102 0.97 -27.03 -5.23
N GLY A 103 1.64 -28.18 -5.33
CA GLY A 103 2.93 -28.44 -4.70
C GLY A 103 4.12 -27.68 -5.32
N SER A 104 3.99 -27.20 -6.56
CA SER A 104 5.01 -26.40 -7.27
C SER A 104 4.86 -24.89 -7.09
N VAL A 105 3.70 -24.40 -6.64
CA VAL A 105 3.42 -22.97 -6.42
C VAL A 105 4.11 -22.42 -5.17
N GLY A 106 4.59 -23.29 -4.27
CA GLY A 106 5.39 -22.90 -3.09
C GLY A 106 6.83 -22.51 -3.45
N THR A 107 7.52 -21.82 -2.53
CA THR A 107 8.96 -21.57 -2.69
C THR A 107 9.72 -22.89 -2.82
N LEU A 108 10.71 -22.97 -3.72
CA LEU A 108 11.41 -24.21 -4.10
C LEU A 108 11.85 -25.09 -2.91
N LEU A 109 12.24 -24.45 -1.79
CA LEU A 109 12.73 -25.11 -0.57
C LEU A 109 11.63 -25.70 0.32
N GLU A 110 10.38 -25.24 0.19
CA GLU A 110 9.25 -25.69 1.01
C GLU A 110 8.38 -26.73 0.30
N THR A 111 8.66 -27.01 -0.97
CA THR A 111 7.82 -27.85 -1.84
C THR A 111 7.53 -29.24 -1.26
N ALA A 112 8.49 -29.89 -0.59
CA ALA A 112 8.27 -31.20 0.04
C ALA A 112 7.38 -31.11 1.30
N ALA A 113 7.62 -30.11 2.15
CA ALA A 113 6.81 -29.89 3.35
C ALA A 113 5.39 -29.48 2.99
N LEU A 114 5.24 -28.60 1.99
CA LEU A 114 3.96 -28.15 1.43
C LEU A 114 3.18 -29.30 0.81
N ARG A 115 3.81 -30.13 -0.02
CA ARG A 115 3.18 -31.35 -0.56
C ARG A 115 2.69 -32.27 0.55
N GLY A 116 3.48 -32.43 1.61
CA GLY A 116 3.07 -33.19 2.80
C GLY A 116 1.85 -32.59 3.52
N GLN A 117 1.78 -31.26 3.65
CA GLN A 117 0.62 -30.57 4.22
C GLN A 117 -0.63 -30.73 3.34
N LEU A 118 -0.49 -30.52 2.04
CA LEU A 118 -1.57 -30.70 1.07
C LEU A 118 -2.12 -32.13 1.08
N ALA A 119 -1.24 -33.14 1.13
CA ALA A 119 -1.66 -34.54 1.16
C ALA A 119 -2.47 -34.87 2.41
N ARG A 120 -2.02 -34.41 3.59
CA ARG A 120 -2.76 -34.59 4.86
C ARG A 120 -4.10 -33.86 4.84
N PHE A 121 -4.12 -32.66 4.29
CA PHE A 121 -5.32 -31.85 4.16
C PHE A 121 -6.36 -32.55 3.28
N LEU A 122 -5.98 -32.95 2.06
CA LEU A 122 -6.87 -33.66 1.13
C LEU A 122 -7.34 -35.00 1.69
N HIS A 123 -6.48 -35.72 2.42
CA HIS A 123 -6.88 -36.96 3.10
C HIS A 123 -7.96 -36.72 4.16
N LYS A 124 -7.87 -35.63 4.94
CA LYS A 124 -8.90 -35.26 5.93
C LYS A 124 -10.23 -34.86 5.29
N HIS A 125 -10.19 -34.32 4.08
CA HIS A 125 -11.35 -33.87 3.32
C HIS A 125 -11.86 -34.88 2.29
N LYS A 126 -11.28 -36.09 2.28
CA LYS A 126 -11.84 -37.22 1.56
C LYS A 126 -13.19 -37.52 2.21
N HIS A 127 -14.29 -37.26 1.50
CA HIS A 127 -15.60 -37.74 1.95
C HIS A 127 -15.46 -39.22 2.28
N ASP A 128 -15.76 -39.60 3.53
CA ASP A 128 -16.05 -40.98 3.91
C ASP A 128 -17.29 -41.39 3.11
N VAL A 129 -17.09 -41.81 1.87
CA VAL A 129 -18.05 -42.64 1.17
C VAL A 129 -17.96 -44.00 1.84
N SER A 130 -18.48 -44.07 3.07
CA SER A 130 -18.76 -45.33 3.73
C SER A 130 -19.75 -46.05 2.83
N PRO A 131 -19.41 -47.21 2.25
CA PRO A 131 -20.38 -47.98 1.52
C PRO A 131 -21.41 -48.42 2.55
N HIS A 132 -22.64 -47.90 2.46
CA HIS A 132 -23.77 -48.53 3.11
C HIS A 132 -23.86 -49.94 2.53
N LYS A 133 -23.34 -50.92 3.29
CA LYS A 133 -23.66 -52.34 3.08
C LYS A 133 -25.15 -52.49 3.36
N VAL A 134 -25.91 -52.79 2.31
CA VAL A 134 -27.24 -53.42 2.39
C VAL A 134 -27.07 -54.84 1.87
#